data_AF-A0A7K6FZV0-F1
#
_entry.id   AF-A0A7K6FZV0-F1
#
_cell.length_a   1.000
_cell.length_b   1.000
_cell.length_c   1.000
_cell.angle_alpha   90.00
_cell.angle_beta   90.00
_cell.angle_gamma   90.00
#
_symmetry.space_group_name_H-M   'P 1'
#
loop_
_entity.id
_entity.type
_entity.pdbx_description
1 polymer ?
#
loop_
_entity_poly.entity_id
_entity_poly.type
_entity_poly.pdbx_seq_one_letter_code
_entity_poly.pdbx_strand_id
1 'polypeptide(L)'
;ETFEMLIRLAENYTSTLFCNAYGNMAAEAAVHVQEFFTDVGLFLFGADVSTEEFVNRFFDTLFPVVYNHEINPGPTDISLEYAECLRVARRDIRPFGNVPKKALGQMGRALLPSRTFLQALNLGIEVINTTDHLGFSKDCSRALLRMQYCPHCQGLTLSKPCMGYCLNIIRGCLADAAQVDLHWRGYIQALEELSGAMSGAYDMEHVLLNFHSLVNDALVRARINGAELSEQVNKICGPPVRKPKESPGCSFDQNKGNQGLKMFSRDSEETLANRRKEFIRHLRLYRAFYGGLADQLCGNELAAADGLPCWNGEGVV
;
A
#
# COMPACT_ATOMS: atom_id res chain seq x y z
N GLU A 1 1.23 8.14 2.59
CA GLU A 1 2.53 8.74 2.21
C GLU A 1 3.39 7.92 1.24
N THR A 2 4.20 6.92 1.65
CA THR A 2 5.14 6.24 0.72
C THR A 2 4.43 5.58 -0.47
N PHE A 3 3.29 4.92 -0.24
CA PHE A 3 2.47 4.33 -1.31
C PHE A 3 1.95 5.39 -2.30
N GLU A 4 1.45 6.52 -1.81
CA GLU A 4 0.97 7.63 -2.66
C GLU A 4 2.10 8.24 -3.50
N MET A 5 3.28 8.40 -2.88
CA MET A 5 4.47 8.90 -3.55
C MET A 5 4.88 7.96 -4.71
N LEU A 6 4.86 6.65 -4.49
CA LEU A 6 5.17 5.65 -5.54
C LEU A 6 4.17 5.68 -6.69
N ILE A 7 2.87 5.82 -6.38
CA ILE A 7 1.82 5.94 -7.41
C ILE A 7 2.08 7.18 -8.26
N ARG A 8 2.34 8.34 -7.63
CA ARG A 8 2.63 9.60 -8.33
C ARG A 8 3.91 9.50 -9.18
N LEU A 9 4.94 8.82 -8.68
CA LEU A 9 6.17 8.60 -9.46
C LEU A 9 5.92 7.73 -10.68
N ALA A 10 5.17 6.63 -10.54
CA ALA A 10 4.82 5.74 -11.63
C ALA A 10 3.95 6.43 -12.69
N GLU A 11 3.01 7.27 -12.26
CA GLU A 11 2.23 8.15 -13.13
C GLU A 11 3.15 9.10 -13.91
N ASN A 12 4.04 9.82 -13.22
CA ASN A 12 4.98 10.74 -13.86
C ASN A 12 5.90 10.06 -14.86
N TYR A 13 6.43 8.87 -14.56
CA TYR A 13 7.27 8.11 -15.48
C TYR A 13 6.49 7.66 -16.72
N THR A 14 5.24 7.23 -16.54
CA THR A 14 4.38 6.83 -17.64
C THR A 14 3.98 8.03 -18.51
N SER A 15 3.65 9.17 -17.91
CA SER A 15 3.39 10.42 -18.64
C SER A 15 4.63 10.93 -19.39
N THR A 16 5.80 10.83 -18.78
CA THR A 16 7.08 11.22 -19.38
C THR A 16 7.45 10.34 -20.58
N LEU A 17 7.13 9.04 -20.54
CA LEU A 17 7.26 8.16 -21.70
C LEU A 17 6.48 8.72 -22.89
N PHE A 18 5.20 9.06 -22.70
CA PHE A 18 4.38 9.61 -23.77
C PHE A 18 4.92 10.96 -24.26
N CYS A 19 5.25 11.89 -23.36
CA CYS A 19 5.80 13.19 -23.75
C CYS A 19 7.09 13.07 -24.57
N ASN A 20 8.01 12.19 -24.19
CA ASN A 20 9.34 12.11 -24.81
C ASN A 20 9.36 11.24 -26.07
N ALA A 21 8.67 10.10 -26.06
CA ALA A 21 8.74 9.12 -27.16
C ALA A 21 7.54 9.19 -28.11
N TYR A 22 6.40 9.73 -27.65
CA TYR A 22 5.11 9.68 -28.35
C TYR A 22 4.34 11.01 -28.26
N GLY A 23 5.06 12.13 -28.46
CA GLY A 23 4.55 13.47 -28.16
C GLY A 23 3.28 13.89 -28.89
N ASN A 24 3.01 13.31 -30.07
CA ASN A 24 1.78 13.52 -30.85
C ASN A 24 0.51 12.98 -30.18
N MET A 25 0.63 11.96 -29.32
CA MET A 25 -0.49 11.37 -28.58
C MET A 25 -0.44 11.62 -27.07
N ALA A 26 0.53 12.40 -26.59
CA ALA A 26 0.77 12.56 -25.16
C ALA A 26 -0.37 13.26 -24.41
N ALA A 27 -1.02 14.27 -25.01
CA ALA A 27 -2.16 14.96 -24.39
C ALA A 27 -3.38 14.03 -24.21
N GLU A 28 -3.71 13.23 -25.24
CA GLU A 28 -4.81 12.26 -25.17
C GLU A 28 -4.49 11.13 -24.19
N ALA A 29 -3.25 10.61 -24.21
CA ALA A 29 -2.82 9.53 -23.33
C ALA A 29 -2.75 9.96 -21.86
N ALA A 30 -2.44 11.23 -21.56
CA ALA A 30 -2.29 11.73 -20.20
C ALA A 30 -3.53 11.50 -19.33
N VAL A 31 -4.72 11.69 -19.88
CA VAL A 31 -5.99 11.47 -19.16
C VAL A 31 -6.14 10.01 -18.76
N HIS A 32 -5.82 9.08 -19.66
CA HIS A 32 -5.90 7.65 -19.41
C HIS A 32 -4.84 7.15 -18.42
N VAL A 33 -3.63 7.73 -18.46
CA VAL A 33 -2.58 7.45 -17.47
C VAL A 33 -3.00 7.91 -16.08
N GLN A 34 -3.51 9.14 -15.96
CA GLN A 34 -3.98 9.69 -14.69
C GLN A 34 -5.13 8.88 -14.10
N GLU A 35 -6.13 8.52 -14.92
CA GLU A 35 -7.26 7.68 -14.50
C GLU A 35 -6.77 6.33 -13.95
N PHE A 36 -5.88 5.65 -14.68
CA PHE A 36 -5.33 4.36 -14.27
C PHE A 36 -4.62 4.42 -12.92
N PHE A 37 -3.75 5.41 -12.69
CA PHE A 37 -3.04 5.53 -11.41
C PHE A 37 -3.95 6.01 -10.27
N THR A 38 -5.03 6.73 -10.58
CA THR A 38 -6.10 7.03 -9.62
C THR A 38 -6.79 5.74 -9.17
N ASP A 39 -7.14 4.84 -10.09
CA ASP A 39 -7.74 3.54 -9.76
C ASP A 39 -6.80 2.66 -8.94
N VAL A 40 -5.50 2.67 -9.25
CA VAL A 40 -4.47 1.97 -8.45
C VAL A 40 -4.49 2.48 -7.01
N GLY A 41 -4.54 3.81 -6.82
CA GLY A 41 -4.67 4.43 -5.49
C GLY A 41 -5.96 4.02 -4.78
N LEU A 42 -7.11 4.15 -5.44
CA LEU A 42 -8.41 3.74 -4.90
C LEU A 42 -8.39 2.28 -4.46
N PHE A 43 -7.86 1.38 -5.28
CA PHE A 43 -7.73 -0.03 -4.96
C PHE A 43 -6.90 -0.26 -3.69
N LEU A 44 -5.72 0.37 -3.59
CA LEU A 44 -4.80 0.17 -2.47
C LEU A 44 -5.36 0.70 -1.16
N PHE A 45 -6.09 1.82 -1.20
CA PHE A 45 -6.66 2.46 -0.02
C PHE A 45 -8.07 1.97 0.32
N GLY A 46 -8.51 0.85 -0.27
CA GLY A 46 -9.65 0.07 0.21
C GLY A 46 -10.94 0.25 -0.57
N ALA A 47 -10.96 1.00 -1.67
CA ALA A 47 -12.12 1.06 -2.55
C ALA A 47 -12.38 -0.31 -3.23
N ASP A 48 -13.65 -0.58 -3.53
CA ASP A 48 -14.05 -1.81 -4.23
C ASP A 48 -13.92 -1.64 -5.74
N VAL A 49 -12.67 -1.64 -6.21
CA VAL A 49 -12.30 -1.51 -7.62
C VAL A 49 -11.58 -2.80 -8.02
N SER A 50 -11.81 -3.33 -9.22
CA SER A 50 -11.14 -4.54 -9.68
C SER A 50 -9.84 -4.24 -10.42
N THR A 51 -8.74 -4.91 -10.05
CA THR A 51 -7.47 -4.86 -10.82
C THR A 51 -7.64 -5.31 -12.26
N GLU A 52 -8.51 -6.28 -12.50
CA GLU A 52 -8.81 -6.72 -13.86
C GLU A 52 -9.53 -5.64 -14.66
N GLU A 53 -10.46 -4.93 -14.03
CA GLU A 53 -11.27 -3.91 -14.67
C GLU A 53 -10.42 -2.70 -15.08
N PHE A 54 -9.69 -2.07 -14.16
CA PHE A 54 -8.93 -0.85 -14.48
C PHE A 54 -7.74 -1.13 -15.41
N VAL A 55 -7.09 -2.30 -15.31
CA VAL A 55 -6.02 -2.70 -16.25
C VAL A 55 -6.61 -2.89 -17.65
N ASN A 56 -7.73 -3.60 -17.78
CA ASN A 56 -8.35 -3.77 -19.09
C ASN A 56 -8.87 -2.45 -19.65
N ARG A 57 -9.51 -1.62 -18.82
CA ARG A 57 -10.00 -0.29 -19.21
C ARG A 57 -8.86 0.54 -19.76
N PHE A 58 -7.71 0.61 -19.09
CA PHE A 58 -6.54 1.35 -19.59
C PHE A 58 -6.09 0.90 -20.98
N PHE A 59 -6.00 -0.41 -21.25
CA PHE A 59 -5.63 -0.89 -22.58
C PHE A 59 -6.77 -0.75 -23.60
N ASP A 60 -8.03 -0.79 -23.19
CA ASP A 60 -9.19 -0.49 -24.04
C ASP A 60 -9.14 0.97 -24.48
N THR A 61 -8.91 1.91 -23.55
CA THR A 61 -8.87 3.36 -23.82
C THR A 61 -7.62 3.78 -24.61
N LEU A 62 -6.49 3.11 -24.39
CA LEU A 62 -5.23 3.42 -25.06
C LEU A 62 -5.24 2.99 -26.54
N PHE A 63 -5.97 1.92 -26.89
CA PHE A 63 -5.92 1.40 -28.26
C PHE A 63 -6.37 2.39 -29.35
N PRO A 64 -7.51 3.11 -29.22
CA PRO A 64 -7.89 4.14 -30.19
C PRO A 64 -6.82 5.21 -30.40
N VAL A 65 -6.19 5.67 -29.32
CA VAL A 65 -5.13 6.69 -29.35
C VAL A 65 -3.93 6.17 -30.14
N VAL A 66 -3.46 4.96 -29.81
CA VAL A 66 -2.34 4.31 -30.51
C VAL A 66 -2.68 4.03 -31.97
N TYR A 67 -3.92 3.65 -32.25
CA TYR A 67 -4.36 3.39 -33.62
C TYR A 67 -4.31 4.66 -34.47
N ASN A 68 -4.79 5.79 -33.95
CA ASN A 68 -4.83 7.07 -34.65
C ASN A 68 -3.42 7.60 -34.96
N HIS A 69 -2.46 7.41 -34.05
CA HIS A 69 -1.15 8.06 -34.13
C HIS A 69 -0.01 7.16 -34.59
N GLU A 70 -0.04 5.86 -34.28
CA GLU A 70 1.07 4.93 -34.56
C GLU A 70 0.75 3.87 -35.62
N ILE A 71 -0.51 3.45 -35.75
CA ILE A 71 -0.91 2.37 -36.67
C ILE A 71 -1.41 2.92 -38.00
N ASN A 72 -2.34 3.88 -37.95
CA ASN A 72 -2.97 4.47 -39.13
C ASN A 72 -2.99 6.01 -39.04
N PRO A 73 -1.80 6.65 -39.06
CA PRO A 73 -1.69 8.09 -38.97
C PRO A 73 -2.43 8.78 -40.12
N GLY A 74 -3.31 9.71 -39.77
CA GLY A 74 -4.13 10.48 -40.70
C GLY A 74 -3.93 11.99 -40.60
N PRO A 75 -4.36 12.75 -41.63
CA PRO A 75 -4.41 14.22 -41.56
C PRO A 75 -5.49 14.71 -40.58
N THR A 76 -6.44 13.84 -40.24
CA THR A 76 -7.63 14.07 -39.40
C THR A 76 -7.74 12.98 -38.35
N ASP A 77 -8.31 13.31 -37.19
CA ASP A 77 -8.45 12.36 -36.08
C ASP A 77 -9.60 11.39 -36.33
N ILE A 78 -9.53 10.20 -35.74
CA ILE A 78 -10.64 9.26 -35.77
C ILE A 78 -11.86 9.82 -35.03
N SER A 79 -13.05 9.56 -35.57
CA SER A 79 -14.30 9.93 -34.94
C SER A 79 -14.52 9.18 -33.62
N LEU A 80 -15.27 9.78 -32.69
CA LEU A 80 -15.62 9.15 -31.41
C LEU A 80 -16.34 7.80 -31.60
N GLU A 81 -17.22 7.73 -32.60
CA GLU A 81 -17.95 6.51 -32.93
C GLU A 81 -16.99 5.39 -33.37
N TYR A 82 -15.97 5.74 -34.15
CA TYR A 82 -14.94 4.80 -34.58
C TYR A 82 -14.00 4.41 -33.43
N ALA A 83 -13.64 5.35 -32.56
CA ALA A 83 -12.85 5.08 -31.36
C ALA A 83 -13.55 4.09 -30.44
N GLU A 84 -14.87 4.19 -30.26
CA GLU A 84 -15.62 3.22 -29.45
C GLU A 84 -15.63 1.82 -30.06
N CYS A 85 -15.76 1.70 -31.39
CA CYS A 85 -15.60 0.41 -32.05
C CYS A 85 -14.21 -0.21 -31.79
N LEU A 86 -13.15 0.60 -31.88
CA LEU A 86 -11.78 0.14 -31.58
C LEU A 86 -11.67 -0.37 -30.13
N ARG A 87 -12.23 0.35 -29.15
CA ARG A 87 -12.23 -0.08 -27.73
C ARG A 87 -12.82 -1.48 -27.58
N VAL A 88 -14.00 -1.71 -28.15
CA VAL A 88 -14.68 -3.02 -28.08
C VAL A 88 -13.88 -4.09 -28.83
N ALA A 89 -13.36 -3.77 -30.01
CA ALA A 89 -12.60 -4.70 -30.86
C ALA A 89 -11.22 -5.07 -30.30
N ARG A 90 -10.66 -4.29 -29.35
CA ARG A 90 -9.32 -4.48 -28.78
C ARG A 90 -9.08 -5.90 -28.29
N ARG A 91 -10.07 -6.53 -27.66
CA ARG A 91 -9.94 -7.86 -27.04
C ARG A 91 -9.81 -8.98 -28.08
N ASP A 92 -10.45 -8.82 -29.23
CA ASP A 92 -10.42 -9.78 -30.33
C ASP A 92 -9.14 -9.61 -31.17
N ILE A 93 -8.79 -8.36 -31.47
CA ILE A 93 -7.61 -8.00 -32.29
C ILE A 93 -6.30 -8.20 -31.52
N ARG A 94 -6.29 -7.95 -30.21
CA ARG A 94 -5.11 -8.03 -29.33
C ARG A 94 -3.90 -7.23 -29.86
N PRO A 95 -4.04 -5.92 -30.11
CA PRO A 95 -3.00 -5.06 -30.69
C PRO A 95 -1.71 -5.03 -29.86
N PHE A 96 -1.85 -5.16 -28.55
CA PHE A 96 -0.75 -5.17 -27.57
C PHE A 96 -0.23 -6.59 -27.26
N GLY A 97 -0.76 -7.62 -27.93
CA GLY A 97 -0.40 -9.02 -27.70
C GLY A 97 -0.66 -9.48 -26.26
N ASN A 98 0.37 -10.05 -25.61
CA ASN A 98 0.26 -10.57 -24.23
C ASN A 98 0.52 -9.51 -23.14
N VAL A 99 0.83 -8.27 -23.52
CA VAL A 99 1.19 -7.21 -22.56
C VAL A 99 0.06 -6.93 -21.55
N PRO A 100 -1.22 -6.78 -21.94
CA PRO A 100 -2.30 -6.55 -20.97
C PRO A 100 -2.44 -7.69 -19.95
N LYS A 101 -2.25 -8.95 -20.37
CA LYS A 101 -2.27 -10.10 -19.47
C LYS A 101 -1.09 -10.10 -18.49
N LYS A 102 0.10 -9.71 -18.98
CA LYS A 102 1.30 -9.54 -18.13
C LYS A 102 1.10 -8.42 -17.12
N ALA A 103 0.55 -7.28 -17.55
CA ALA A 103 0.19 -6.16 -16.68
C ALA A 103 -0.75 -6.59 -15.57
N LEU A 104 -1.84 -7.27 -15.93
CA LEU A 104 -2.81 -7.80 -14.97
C LEU A 104 -2.16 -8.73 -13.95
N GLY A 105 -1.33 -9.67 -14.41
CA GLY A 105 -0.65 -10.61 -13.52
C GLY A 105 0.42 -9.97 -12.64
N GLN A 106 1.10 -8.91 -13.09
CA GLN A 106 2.08 -8.17 -12.29
C GLN A 106 1.37 -7.27 -11.27
N MET A 107 0.37 -6.50 -11.70
CA MET A 107 -0.42 -5.62 -10.84
C MET A 107 -1.17 -6.41 -9.77
N GLY A 108 -1.87 -7.49 -10.13
CA GLY A 108 -2.61 -8.30 -9.16
C GLY A 108 -1.72 -8.91 -8.07
N ARG A 109 -0.53 -9.40 -8.45
CA ARG A 109 0.43 -9.98 -7.49
C ARG A 109 1.11 -8.95 -6.60
N ALA A 110 1.28 -7.71 -7.07
CA ALA A 110 1.89 -6.63 -6.31
C ALA A 110 0.89 -5.89 -5.41
N LEU A 111 -0.27 -5.53 -5.95
CA LEU A 111 -1.22 -4.63 -5.30
C LEU A 111 -2.04 -5.34 -4.22
N LEU A 112 -2.47 -6.58 -4.42
CA LEU A 112 -3.33 -7.28 -3.44
C LEU A 112 -2.62 -7.47 -2.09
N PRO A 113 -1.40 -8.04 -2.01
CA PRO A 113 -0.67 -8.12 -0.74
C PRO A 113 -0.42 -6.75 -0.10
N SER A 114 -0.18 -5.73 -0.93
CA SER A 114 0.06 -4.36 -0.46
C SER A 114 -1.18 -3.73 0.17
N ARG A 115 -2.36 -3.92 -0.44
CA ARG A 115 -3.66 -3.53 0.13
C ARG A 115 -3.92 -4.26 1.44
N THR A 116 -3.76 -5.58 1.46
CA THR A 116 -3.96 -6.39 2.68
C THR A 116 -3.02 -5.95 3.80
N PHE A 117 -1.77 -5.62 3.46
CA PHE A 117 -0.80 -5.11 4.44
C PHE A 117 -1.26 -3.80 5.05
N LEU A 118 -1.70 -2.82 4.25
CA LEU A 118 -2.23 -1.55 4.75
C LEU A 118 -3.48 -1.73 5.62
N GLN A 119 -4.40 -2.61 5.20
CA GLN A 119 -5.59 -2.94 5.98
C GLN A 119 -5.22 -3.57 7.34
N ALA A 120 -4.26 -4.50 7.33
CA ALA A 120 -3.77 -5.13 8.55
C ALA A 120 -3.14 -4.10 9.50
N LEU A 121 -2.35 -3.15 8.98
CA LEU A 121 -1.79 -2.05 9.79
C LEU A 121 -2.89 -1.21 10.45
N ASN A 122 -3.94 -0.84 9.71
CA ASN A 122 -5.06 -0.07 10.25
C ASN A 122 -5.80 -0.84 11.35
N LEU A 123 -6.00 -2.15 11.16
CA LEU A 123 -6.58 -3.02 12.19
C LEU A 123 -5.69 -3.06 13.44
N GLY A 124 -4.37 -3.13 13.28
CA GLY A 124 -3.43 -3.04 14.39
C GLY A 124 -3.57 -1.74 15.20
N ILE A 125 -3.74 -0.61 14.51
CA ILE A 125 -3.99 0.70 15.14
C ILE A 125 -5.31 0.68 15.91
N GLU A 126 -6.38 0.11 15.32
CA GLU A 126 -7.69 0.01 15.96
C GLU A 126 -7.65 -0.85 17.23
N VAL A 127 -6.94 -1.98 17.20
CA VAL A 127 -6.74 -2.85 18.37
C VAL A 127 -6.00 -2.08 19.46
N ILE A 128 -4.88 -1.42 19.14
CA ILE A 128 -4.10 -0.62 20.11
C ILE A 128 -5.00 0.45 20.74
N ASN A 129 -5.67 1.26 19.92
CA ASN A 129 -6.55 2.32 20.40
C ASN A 129 -7.68 1.78 21.29
N THR A 130 -8.29 0.66 20.90
CA THR A 130 -9.36 0.05 21.71
C THR A 130 -8.84 -0.44 23.05
N THR A 131 -7.67 -1.09 23.07
CA THR A 131 -7.06 -1.59 24.30
C THR A 131 -6.55 -0.49 25.22
N ASP A 132 -6.09 0.62 24.67
CA ASP A 132 -5.61 1.79 25.43
C ASP A 132 -6.74 2.47 26.22
N HIS A 133 -7.97 2.38 25.72
CA HIS A 133 -9.16 2.96 26.35
C HIS A 133 -9.91 1.97 27.26
N LEU A 134 -9.33 0.80 27.59
CA LEU A 134 -9.94 -0.15 28.51
C LEU A 134 -9.99 0.43 29.93
N GLY A 135 -11.20 0.55 30.46
CA GLY A 135 -11.42 1.05 31.82
C GLY A 135 -11.12 0.01 32.89
N PHE A 136 -10.48 0.42 33.98
CA PHE A 136 -10.29 -0.44 35.15
C PHE A 136 -11.58 -0.61 35.95
N SER A 137 -11.83 -1.83 36.44
CA SER A 137 -12.95 -2.11 37.34
C SER A 137 -12.75 -1.43 38.71
N LYS A 138 -13.86 -1.19 39.43
CA LYS A 138 -13.81 -0.65 40.81
C LYS A 138 -13.01 -1.56 41.75
N ASP A 139 -13.07 -2.87 41.53
CA ASP A 139 -12.32 -3.83 42.34
C ASP A 139 -10.82 -3.78 42.03
N CYS A 140 -10.44 -3.60 40.76
CA CYS A 140 -9.05 -3.32 40.39
C CYS A 140 -8.57 -2.02 41.05
N SER A 141 -9.33 -0.93 41.00
CA SER A 141 -8.95 0.33 41.65
C SER A 141 -8.73 0.16 43.16
N ARG A 142 -9.60 -0.63 43.83
CA ARG A 142 -9.46 -0.93 45.26
C ARG A 142 -8.22 -1.78 45.54
N ALA A 143 -7.94 -2.78 44.70
CA ALA A 143 -6.76 -3.64 44.83
C ALA A 143 -5.46 -2.84 44.64
N LEU A 144 -5.39 -2.00 43.61
CA LEU A 144 -4.25 -1.10 43.36
C LEU A 144 -4.01 -0.15 44.53
N LEU A 145 -5.07 0.46 45.08
CA LEU A 145 -4.94 1.36 46.22
C LEU A 145 -4.40 0.63 47.46
N ARG A 146 -4.86 -0.61 47.72
CA ARG A 146 -4.32 -1.45 48.79
C ARG A 146 -2.86 -1.85 48.58
N MET A 147 -2.48 -2.12 47.35
CA MET A 147 -1.12 -2.48 46.99
C MET A 147 -0.15 -1.32 47.19
N GLN A 148 -0.53 -0.13 46.73
CA GLN A 148 0.39 1.00 46.60
C GLN A 148 0.34 1.96 47.78
N TYR A 149 -0.83 2.20 48.38
CA TYR A 149 -1.03 3.28 49.35
C TYR A 149 -1.33 2.83 50.78
N CYS A 150 -1.85 1.62 51.02
CA CYS A 150 -2.05 1.13 52.39
C CYS A 150 -0.80 1.10 53.27
N PRO A 151 0.43 0.80 52.76
CA PRO A 151 1.64 0.89 53.58
C PRO A 151 1.83 2.28 54.16
N HIS A 152 1.57 3.32 53.37
CA HIS A 152 1.70 4.72 53.82
C HIS A 152 0.74 5.04 54.97
N CYS A 153 -0.50 4.53 54.91
CA CYS A 153 -1.47 4.68 56.00
C CYS A 153 -1.04 3.97 57.30
N GLN A 154 -0.17 2.96 57.20
CA GLN A 154 0.42 2.24 58.34
C GLN A 154 1.78 2.79 58.76
N GLY A 155 2.23 3.92 58.18
CA GLY A 155 3.53 4.53 58.47
C GLY A 155 4.72 3.92 57.70
N LEU A 156 4.48 2.98 56.78
CA LEU A 156 5.49 2.30 55.97
C LEU A 156 5.67 3.00 54.61
N THR A 157 6.08 4.27 54.62
CA THR A 157 6.07 5.13 53.43
C THR A 157 7.13 4.82 52.37
N LEU A 158 8.13 4.00 52.70
CA LEU A 158 9.21 3.59 51.79
C LEU A 158 9.06 2.14 51.29
N SER A 159 8.04 1.42 51.75
CA SER A 159 7.85 0.02 51.38
C SER A 159 7.19 -0.10 50.01
N LYS A 160 7.82 -0.84 49.10
CA LYS A 160 7.24 -1.23 47.82
C LYS A 160 6.55 -2.59 47.92
N PRO A 161 5.50 -2.86 47.11
CA PRO A 161 4.86 -4.17 47.08
C PRO A 161 5.84 -5.27 46.65
N CYS A 162 5.65 -6.47 47.19
CA CYS A 162 6.36 -7.66 46.74
C CYS A 162 6.03 -7.98 45.28
N MET A 163 7.01 -8.52 44.53
CA MET A 163 6.85 -8.84 43.11
C MET A 163 5.63 -9.72 42.83
N GLY A 164 5.48 -10.84 43.56
CA GLY A 164 4.33 -11.73 43.39
C GLY A 164 2.98 -11.08 43.74
N TYR A 165 2.96 -10.19 44.73
CA TYR A 165 1.75 -9.45 45.10
C TYR A 165 1.36 -8.44 44.02
N CYS A 166 2.35 -7.71 43.49
CA CYS A 166 2.17 -6.81 42.36
C CYS A 166 1.62 -7.54 41.13
N LEU A 167 2.27 -8.64 40.73
CA LEU A 167 1.87 -9.41 39.56
C LEU A 167 0.44 -9.94 39.68
N ASN A 168 0.03 -10.43 40.84
CA ASN A 168 -1.33 -10.90 41.05
C ASN A 168 -2.38 -9.80 40.85
N ILE A 169 -2.12 -8.60 41.38
CA ILE A 169 -3.04 -7.47 41.25
C ILE A 169 -3.07 -6.96 39.81
N ILE A 170 -1.91 -6.72 39.21
CA ILE A 170 -1.83 -6.15 37.86
C ILE A 170 -2.38 -7.12 36.81
N ARG A 171 -2.11 -8.43 36.92
CA ARG A 171 -2.72 -9.43 36.03
C ARG A 171 -4.24 -9.49 36.17
N GLY A 172 -4.76 -9.37 37.39
CA GLY A 172 -6.20 -9.28 37.61
C GLY A 172 -6.82 -8.02 36.99
N CYS A 173 -6.13 -6.88 37.10
CA CYS A 173 -6.55 -5.61 36.48
C CYS A 173 -6.50 -5.63 34.95
N LEU A 174 -5.53 -6.32 34.36
CA LEU A 174 -5.32 -6.39 32.91
C LEU A 174 -5.91 -7.65 32.27
N ALA A 175 -6.80 -8.36 32.97
CA ALA A 175 -7.34 -9.63 32.50
C ALA A 175 -8.01 -9.54 31.12
N ASP A 176 -8.76 -8.46 30.86
CA ASP A 176 -9.42 -8.24 29.57
C ASP A 176 -8.42 -7.95 28.45
N ALA A 177 -7.39 -7.14 28.72
CA ALA A 177 -6.32 -6.88 27.76
C ALA A 177 -5.50 -8.15 27.46
N ALA A 178 -5.29 -9.01 28.45
CA ALA A 178 -4.55 -10.26 28.30
C ALA A 178 -5.24 -11.26 27.36
N GLN A 179 -6.57 -11.20 27.21
CA GLN A 179 -7.30 -12.04 26.25
C GLN A 179 -6.89 -11.75 24.79
N VAL A 180 -6.41 -10.53 24.52
CA VAL A 180 -5.96 -10.11 23.18
C VAL A 180 -4.60 -10.70 22.82
N ASP A 181 -3.77 -11.10 23.81
CA ASP A 181 -2.37 -11.51 23.59
C ASP A 181 -2.21 -12.63 22.56
N LEU A 182 -3.04 -13.67 22.64
CA LEU A 182 -2.97 -14.80 21.69
C LEU A 182 -3.22 -14.33 20.25
N HIS A 183 -4.26 -13.50 20.05
CA HIS A 183 -4.61 -12.97 18.74
C HIS A 183 -3.58 -11.96 18.24
N TRP A 184 -3.05 -11.11 19.11
CA TRP A 184 -2.00 -10.15 18.80
C TRP A 184 -0.71 -10.82 18.32
N ARG A 185 -0.29 -11.91 18.99
CA ARG A 185 0.87 -12.71 18.57
C ARG A 185 0.68 -13.32 17.19
N GLY A 186 -0.53 -13.83 16.91
CA GLY A 186 -0.90 -14.38 15.62
C GLY A 186 -0.94 -13.31 14.53
N TYR A 187 -1.51 -12.14 14.83
CA TYR A 187 -1.55 -10.98 13.94
C TYR A 187 -0.15 -10.51 13.53
N ILE A 188 0.76 -10.31 14.50
CA ILE A 188 2.15 -9.88 14.20
C ILE A 188 2.87 -10.91 13.33
N GLN A 189 2.68 -12.21 13.61
CA GLN A 189 3.27 -13.26 12.80
C GLN A 189 2.72 -13.26 11.36
N ALA A 190 1.40 -13.17 11.19
CA ALA A 190 0.79 -13.11 9.87
C ALA A 190 1.23 -11.87 9.07
N LEU A 191 1.36 -10.72 9.75
CA LEU A 191 1.84 -9.49 9.12
C LEU A 191 3.31 -9.59 8.68
N GLU A 192 4.13 -10.28 9.47
CA GLU A 192 5.52 -10.59 9.13
C GLU A 192 5.62 -11.50 7.90
N GLU A 193 4.83 -12.57 7.86
CA GLU A 193 4.76 -13.50 6.73
C GLU A 193 4.31 -12.78 5.45
N LEU A 194 3.28 -11.92 5.55
CA LEU A 194 2.80 -11.08 4.46
C LEU A 194 3.88 -10.11 3.96
N SER A 195 4.58 -9.43 4.88
CA SER A 195 5.70 -8.54 4.54
C SER A 195 6.83 -9.27 3.80
N GLY A 196 7.10 -10.52 4.18
CA GLY A 196 8.01 -11.41 3.47
C GLY A 196 7.54 -11.67 2.04
N ALA A 197 6.28 -12.08 1.87
CA ALA A 197 5.66 -12.39 0.58
C ALA A 197 5.57 -11.19 -0.39
N MET A 198 5.52 -9.96 0.13
CA MET A 198 5.56 -8.73 -0.67
C MET A 198 6.92 -8.46 -1.34
N SER A 199 7.97 -9.23 -1.03
CA SER A 199 9.32 -9.04 -1.57
C SER A 199 9.54 -9.83 -2.87
N GLY A 200 10.44 -9.36 -3.74
CA GLY A 200 10.91 -10.11 -4.91
C GLY A 200 10.50 -9.51 -6.25
N ALA A 201 10.30 -10.35 -7.27
CA ALA A 201 10.03 -9.90 -8.65
C ALA A 201 8.67 -9.22 -8.86
N TYR A 202 7.77 -9.32 -7.87
CA TYR A 202 6.45 -8.67 -7.87
C TYR A 202 6.34 -7.65 -6.71
N ASP A 203 7.48 -7.15 -6.22
CA ASP A 203 7.49 -6.04 -5.28
C ASP A 203 6.78 -4.83 -5.94
N MET A 204 5.89 -4.20 -5.18
CA MET A 204 5.04 -3.13 -5.68
C MET A 204 5.81 -1.94 -6.21
N GLU A 205 6.90 -1.54 -5.55
CA GLU A 205 7.75 -0.45 -6.01
C GLU A 205 8.33 -0.79 -7.39
N HIS A 206 8.81 -2.03 -7.56
CA HIS A 206 9.30 -2.49 -8.85
C HIS A 206 8.21 -2.51 -9.92
N VAL A 207 7.03 -3.07 -9.64
CA VAL A 207 5.95 -3.20 -10.64
C VAL A 207 5.42 -1.83 -11.08
N LEU A 208 5.19 -0.92 -10.13
CA LEU A 208 4.68 0.42 -10.45
C LEU A 208 5.71 1.23 -11.23
N LEU A 209 6.96 1.30 -10.74
CA LEU A 209 7.99 2.12 -11.37
C LEU A 209 8.44 1.59 -12.74
N ASN A 210 8.18 0.32 -13.07
CA ASN A 210 8.45 -0.24 -14.39
C ASN A 210 7.20 -0.33 -15.30
N PHE A 211 6.05 0.19 -14.86
CA PHE A 211 4.83 0.16 -15.65
C PHE A 211 4.99 0.90 -16.99
N HIS A 212 5.70 2.03 -17.01
CA HIS A 212 5.98 2.75 -18.25
C HIS A 212 6.73 1.87 -19.28
N SER A 213 7.68 1.04 -18.84
CA SER A 213 8.39 0.11 -19.75
C SER A 213 7.42 -0.91 -20.35
N LEU A 214 6.49 -1.41 -19.54
CA LEU A 214 5.46 -2.34 -19.99
C LEU A 214 4.53 -1.70 -21.02
N VAL A 215 4.15 -0.44 -20.81
CA VAL A 215 3.37 0.36 -21.78
C VAL A 215 4.17 0.53 -23.07
N ASN A 216 5.45 0.88 -22.98
CA ASN A 216 6.32 1.04 -24.14
C ASN A 216 6.44 -0.27 -24.97
N ASP A 217 6.58 -1.42 -24.33
CA ASP A 217 6.59 -2.72 -25.01
C ASP A 217 5.27 -2.96 -25.78
N ALA A 218 4.15 -2.53 -25.20
CA ALA A 218 2.84 -2.60 -25.84
C ALA A 218 2.79 -1.74 -27.12
N LEU A 219 3.25 -0.50 -27.02
CA LEU A 219 3.25 0.47 -28.10
C LEU A 219 4.17 0.03 -29.26
N VAL A 220 5.39 -0.40 -28.93
CA VAL A 220 6.34 -0.93 -29.92
C VAL A 220 5.74 -2.12 -30.66
N ARG A 221 5.07 -3.03 -29.94
CA ARG A 221 4.43 -4.19 -30.56
C ARG A 221 3.28 -3.81 -31.49
N ALA A 222 2.42 -2.88 -31.06
CA ALA A 222 1.32 -2.37 -31.88
C ALA A 222 1.84 -1.71 -33.16
N ARG A 223 2.93 -0.93 -33.05
CA ARG A 223 3.60 -0.29 -34.19
C ARG A 223 4.17 -1.30 -35.18
N ILE A 224 4.90 -2.33 -34.70
CA ILE A 224 5.50 -3.36 -35.56
C ILE A 224 4.43 -4.11 -36.37
N ASN A 225 3.28 -4.41 -35.75
CA ASN A 225 2.21 -5.16 -36.39
C ASN A 225 1.16 -4.26 -37.08
N GLY A 226 1.44 -2.96 -37.26
CA GLY A 226 0.43 -1.98 -37.65
C GLY A 226 -0.32 -2.30 -38.96
N ALA A 227 0.35 -2.87 -39.96
CA ALA A 227 -0.28 -3.23 -41.22
C ALA A 227 -1.32 -4.36 -41.06
N GLU A 228 -0.97 -5.43 -40.35
CA GLU A 228 -1.89 -6.54 -40.04
C GLU A 228 -3.06 -6.06 -39.17
N LEU A 229 -2.76 -5.23 -38.15
CA LEU A 229 -3.76 -4.68 -37.26
C LEU A 229 -4.75 -3.78 -38.01
N SER A 230 -4.29 -2.98 -38.98
CA SER A 230 -5.16 -2.14 -39.80
C SER A 230 -6.13 -2.96 -40.64
N GLU A 231 -5.68 -4.09 -41.21
CA GLU A 231 -6.54 -5.00 -41.97
C GLU A 231 -7.61 -5.64 -41.07
N GLN A 232 -7.20 -6.12 -39.88
CA GLN A 232 -8.13 -6.71 -38.90
C GLN A 232 -9.16 -5.68 -38.41
N VAL A 233 -8.72 -4.46 -38.10
CA VAL A 233 -9.59 -3.35 -37.73
C VAL A 233 -10.58 -3.05 -38.85
N ASN A 234 -10.13 -2.95 -40.11
CA ASN A 234 -11.02 -2.68 -41.24
C ASN A 234 -12.09 -3.77 -41.43
N LYS A 235 -11.78 -5.04 -41.09
CA LYS A 235 -12.76 -6.14 -41.13
C LYS A 235 -13.83 -6.02 -40.05
N ILE A 236 -13.49 -5.48 -38.88
CA ILE A 236 -14.39 -5.41 -37.72
C ILE A 236 -15.15 -4.07 -37.67
N CYS A 237 -14.43 -2.95 -37.79
CA CYS A 237 -14.96 -1.60 -37.65
C CYS A 237 -15.23 -0.90 -39.00
N GLY A 238 -14.83 -1.49 -40.13
CA GLY A 238 -14.91 -0.83 -41.44
C GLY A 238 -13.80 0.22 -41.63
N PRO A 239 -13.85 1.00 -42.73
CA PRO A 239 -12.85 2.03 -42.99
C PRO A 239 -12.91 3.17 -41.95
N PRO A 240 -11.77 3.81 -41.63
CA PRO A 240 -11.71 4.86 -40.62
C PRO A 240 -12.55 6.08 -40.99
N VAL A 241 -13.51 6.42 -40.12
CA VAL A 241 -14.29 7.66 -40.20
C VAL A 241 -13.53 8.75 -39.45
N ARG A 242 -13.07 9.79 -40.15
CA ARG A 242 -12.22 10.86 -39.58
C ARG A 242 -12.94 12.21 -39.47
N LYS A 243 -12.56 13.02 -38.48
CA LYS A 243 -13.06 14.38 -38.19
C LYS A 243 -11.88 15.39 -38.11
N PRO A 244 -12.11 16.71 -38.30
CA PRO A 244 -11.06 17.73 -38.23
C PRO A 244 -10.27 17.67 -36.90
N LYS A 245 -8.95 17.89 -36.95
CA LYS A 245 -8.07 17.78 -35.78
C LYS A 245 -8.34 18.86 -34.75
N GLU A 246 -8.41 18.46 -33.49
CA GLU A 246 -8.32 19.35 -32.32
C GLU A 246 -7.31 18.73 -31.36
N SER A 247 -6.05 19.15 -31.43
CA SER A 247 -5.04 18.71 -30.45
C SER A 247 -4.12 19.88 -30.07
N PRO A 248 -4.10 20.30 -28.80
CA PRO A 248 -3.03 21.12 -28.27
C PRO A 248 -1.78 20.27 -28.05
N GLY A 249 -0.59 20.84 -28.29
CA GLY A 249 0.67 20.23 -27.91
C GLY A 249 0.86 20.20 -26.39
N CYS A 250 1.66 19.25 -25.90
CA CYS A 250 2.02 19.19 -24.49
C CYS A 250 2.77 20.46 -24.04
N SER A 251 2.26 21.12 -23.00
CA SER A 251 3.00 22.11 -22.20
C SER A 251 3.35 21.45 -20.87
N PHE A 252 4.60 21.01 -20.73
CA PHE A 252 5.18 20.70 -19.43
C PHE A 252 6.03 21.91 -19.01
N ASP A 253 5.73 22.50 -17.85
CA ASP A 253 6.59 23.54 -17.25
C ASP A 253 7.98 22.94 -16.98
N GLN A 254 8.91 23.13 -17.91
CA GLN A 254 10.30 22.66 -17.81
C GLN A 254 11.02 23.26 -16.58
N ASN A 255 10.50 24.34 -15.99
CA ASN A 255 11.02 24.93 -14.77
C ASN A 255 10.74 24.14 -13.47
N LYS A 256 9.93 23.06 -13.52
CA LYS A 256 9.88 22.05 -12.44
C LYS A 256 10.61 20.75 -12.78
N GLY A 257 11.12 20.60 -14.01
CA GLY A 257 11.86 19.43 -14.49
C GLY A 257 13.39 19.56 -14.51
N ASN A 258 13.92 20.74 -14.19
CA ASN A 258 15.37 21.01 -14.10
C ASN A 258 15.96 20.87 -12.69
N GLN A 259 15.20 20.38 -11.70
CA GLN A 259 15.81 19.43 -10.78
C GLN A 259 15.98 18.17 -11.61
N GLY A 260 17.17 18.04 -12.22
CA GLY A 260 17.45 16.94 -13.12
C GLY A 260 16.97 15.63 -12.53
N LEU A 261 16.66 14.71 -13.42
CA LEU A 261 16.79 13.28 -13.17
C LEU A 261 18.22 13.00 -12.67
N LYS A 262 18.58 13.43 -11.45
CA LYS A 262 19.01 12.46 -10.47
C LYS A 262 17.88 11.45 -10.49
N MET A 263 18.03 10.43 -11.33
CA MET A 263 17.73 9.06 -10.93
C MET A 263 17.84 9.08 -9.42
N PHE A 264 16.71 9.16 -8.70
CA PHE A 264 16.75 9.31 -7.24
C PHE A 264 17.78 8.28 -6.84
N SER A 265 18.91 8.77 -6.30
CA SER A 265 19.96 7.91 -5.81
C SER A 265 19.19 6.85 -5.06
N ARG A 266 19.33 5.58 -5.44
CA ARG A 266 18.85 4.48 -4.62
C ARG A 266 19.68 4.58 -3.35
N ASP A 267 19.38 5.55 -2.49
CA ASP A 267 19.63 5.45 -1.08
C ASP A 267 18.73 4.31 -0.69
N SER A 268 19.36 3.14 -0.67
CA SER A 268 18.69 1.89 -0.38
C SER A 268 17.84 2.02 0.89
N GLU A 269 18.23 2.90 1.83
CA GLU A 269 17.51 3.26 3.05
C GLU A 269 16.08 3.82 2.84
N GLU A 270 15.72 4.40 1.69
CA GLU A 270 14.39 5.01 1.47
C GLU A 270 13.37 4.12 0.75
N THR A 271 13.75 2.93 0.27
CA THR A 271 12.83 2.05 -0.47
C THR A 271 11.65 1.58 0.40
N LEU A 272 10.49 1.33 -0.23
CA LEU A 272 9.31 0.81 0.47
C LEU A 272 9.63 -0.53 1.14
N ALA A 273 10.43 -1.37 0.47
CA ALA A 273 10.85 -2.65 1.01
C ALA A 273 11.67 -2.51 2.31
N ASN A 274 12.58 -1.54 2.38
CA ASN A 274 13.41 -1.35 3.57
C ASN A 274 12.60 -0.74 4.73
N ARG A 275 11.77 0.28 4.46
CA ARG A 275 10.83 0.81 5.46
C ARG A 275 9.90 -0.26 6.02
N ARG A 276 9.34 -1.11 5.14
CA ARG A 276 8.49 -2.24 5.52
C ARG A 276 9.23 -3.23 6.42
N LYS A 277 10.44 -3.65 6.02
CA LYS A 277 11.26 -4.59 6.82
C LYS A 277 11.62 -4.01 8.18
N GLU A 278 12.00 -2.75 8.22
CA GLU A 278 12.41 -2.08 9.46
C GLU A 278 11.23 -1.90 10.42
N PHE A 279 10.06 -1.56 9.89
CA PHE A 279 8.83 -1.51 10.67
C PHE A 279 8.51 -2.88 11.30
N ILE A 280 8.55 -3.96 10.51
CA ILE A 280 8.31 -5.32 11.03
C ILE A 280 9.35 -5.72 12.07
N ARG A 281 10.62 -5.37 11.87
CA ARG A 281 11.70 -5.63 12.84
C ARG A 281 11.37 -5.00 14.20
N HIS A 282 10.90 -3.76 14.22
CA HIS A 282 10.50 -3.09 15.45
C HIS A 282 9.22 -3.68 16.04
N LEU A 283 8.19 -3.92 15.21
CA LEU A 283 6.91 -4.45 15.67
C LEU A 283 7.06 -5.82 16.36
N ARG A 284 7.98 -6.66 15.89
CA ARG A 284 8.30 -7.96 16.51
C ARG A 284 8.67 -7.85 17.99
N LEU A 285 9.30 -6.76 18.42
CA LEU A 285 9.66 -6.54 19.83
C LEU A 285 8.42 -6.45 20.73
N TYR A 286 7.29 -6.03 20.17
CA TYR A 286 6.00 -5.90 20.85
C TYR A 286 5.10 -7.13 20.66
N ARG A 287 5.63 -8.25 20.16
CA ARG A 287 4.86 -9.48 19.93
C ARG A 287 4.17 -9.99 21.20
N ALA A 288 4.85 -9.91 22.33
CA ALA A 288 4.34 -10.36 23.63
C ALA A 288 3.88 -9.19 24.51
N PHE A 289 3.52 -8.04 23.91
CA PHE A 289 3.17 -6.83 24.66
C PHE A 289 2.04 -7.07 25.68
N TYR A 290 0.87 -7.50 25.21
CA TYR A 290 -0.30 -7.68 26.08
C TYR A 290 -0.09 -8.73 27.19
N GLY A 291 0.60 -9.83 26.88
CA GLY A 291 0.94 -10.85 27.87
C GLY A 291 2.05 -10.44 28.84
N GLY A 292 2.88 -9.46 28.48
CA GLY A 292 4.05 -9.02 29.26
C GLY A 292 3.85 -7.73 30.06
N LEU A 293 2.71 -7.04 29.90
CA LEU A 293 2.45 -5.74 30.54
C LEU A 293 2.59 -5.78 32.06
N ALA A 294 2.03 -6.81 32.71
CA ALA A 294 2.09 -6.93 34.17
C ALA A 294 3.53 -7.08 34.67
N ASP A 295 4.33 -7.90 33.99
CA ASP A 295 5.74 -8.13 34.32
C ASP A 295 6.57 -6.87 34.09
N GLN A 296 6.29 -6.09 33.04
CA GLN A 296 6.98 -4.81 32.78
C GLN A 296 6.65 -3.74 33.85
N LEU A 297 5.38 -3.57 34.20
CA LEU A 297 4.95 -2.58 35.20
C LEU A 297 5.50 -2.92 36.59
N CYS A 298 5.38 -4.18 37.01
CA CYS A 298 5.88 -4.62 38.30
C CYS A 298 7.40 -4.63 38.36
N GLY A 299 8.08 -5.10 37.31
CA GLY A 299 9.54 -5.18 37.24
C GLY A 299 10.25 -3.84 37.23
N ASN A 300 9.68 -2.83 36.55
CA ASN A 300 10.37 -1.55 36.35
C ASN A 300 10.00 -0.50 37.40
N GLU A 301 8.74 -0.45 37.82
CA GLU A 301 8.22 0.71 38.55
C GLU A 301 7.65 0.35 39.93
N LEU A 302 6.76 -0.64 39.96
CA LEU A 302 5.86 -0.84 41.10
C LEU A 302 6.46 -1.71 42.21
N ALA A 303 7.11 -2.83 41.88
CA ALA A 303 7.54 -3.80 42.89
C ALA A 303 8.91 -3.48 43.50
N ALA A 304 9.17 -4.06 44.67
CA ALA A 304 10.51 -4.13 45.25
C ALA A 304 11.40 -5.05 44.40
N ALA A 305 12.70 -4.73 44.33
CA ALA A 305 13.69 -5.61 43.73
C ALA A 305 13.87 -6.89 44.58
N ASP A 306 14.34 -7.96 43.94
CA ASP A 306 14.52 -9.25 44.60
C ASP A 306 15.45 -9.15 45.82
N GLY A 307 15.01 -9.75 46.92
CA GLY A 307 15.77 -9.80 48.19
C GLY A 307 15.66 -8.55 49.06
N LEU A 308 14.89 -7.54 48.65
CA LEU A 308 14.57 -6.39 49.52
C LEU A 308 13.28 -6.63 50.32
N PRO A 309 13.18 -6.07 51.54
CA PRO A 309 11.96 -6.15 52.34
C PRO A 309 10.79 -5.49 51.60
N CYS A 310 9.66 -6.19 51.53
CA CYS A 310 8.55 -5.79 50.65
C CYS A 310 7.18 -5.93 51.31
N TRP A 311 6.22 -5.14 50.84
CA TRP A 311 4.84 -5.15 51.30
C TRP A 311 4.03 -6.26 50.63
N ASN A 312 3.44 -7.17 51.41
CA ASN A 312 2.64 -8.28 50.87
C ASN A 312 1.12 -8.05 50.91
N GLY A 313 0.65 -6.90 51.41
CA GLY A 313 -0.77 -6.60 51.61
C GLY A 313 -1.21 -6.56 53.08
N GLU A 314 -0.41 -7.10 53.99
CA GLU A 314 -0.67 -7.10 55.44
C GLU A 314 0.48 -6.50 56.25
N GLY A 315 1.73 -6.78 55.84
CA GLY A 315 2.95 -6.33 56.51
C GLY A 315 4.16 -6.34 55.58
N VAL A 316 5.32 -5.99 56.13
CA VAL A 316 6.62 -6.12 55.45
C VAL A 316 7.20 -7.50 55.72
N VAL A 317 7.61 -8.20 54.67
CA VAL A 317 8.27 -9.52 54.70
C VAL A 317 9.66 -9.47 54.09
#